data_AF-A0A378JMM3-F1
#
_entry.id   AF-A0A378JMM3-F1
#
_cell.length_a   1.000
_cell.length_b   1.000
_cell.length_c   1.000
_cell.angle_alpha   90.00
_cell.angle_beta   90.00
_cell.angle_gamma   90.00
#
_symmetry.space_group_name_H-M   'P 1'
#
loop_
_entity.id
_entity.type
_entity.pdbx_description
1 polymer ?
#
loop_
_entity_poly.entity_id
_entity_poly.type
_entity_poly.pdbx_seq_one_letter_code
_entity_poly.pdbx_strand_id
1 'polypeptide(L)'
;MGNPILFSLPGNKELTQALSNKLSIEIGKAEIHTFPDSESYIRINSKIKNKKAFSVCTLDQPNSKILPLILILKNLMNSMEYNDFNPI
;
A
#
# COMPACT_ATOMS: atom_id res chain seq x y z
N MET A 1 7.50 -10.49 -15.48
CA MET A 1 7.05 -9.93 -14.18
C MET A 1 7.72 -8.59 -13.99
N GLY A 2 6.96 -7.54 -13.65
CA GLY A 2 7.52 -6.22 -13.36
C GLY A 2 8.26 -6.18 -12.02
N ASN A 3 9.09 -5.17 -11.82
CA ASN A 3 9.84 -4.97 -10.58
C ASN A 3 8.87 -4.91 -9.38
N PRO A 4 9.20 -5.55 -8.24
CA PRO A 4 8.36 -5.48 -7.05
C PRO A 4 8.25 -4.04 -6.52
N ILE A 5 7.21 -3.78 -5.73
CA ILE A 5 6.96 -2.47 -5.13
C ILE A 5 6.50 -2.62 -3.68
N LEU A 6 7.03 -1.77 -2.80
CA LEU A 6 6.68 -1.72 -1.38
C LEU A 6 5.73 -0.57 -1.08
N PHE A 7 4.77 -0.81 -0.19
CA PHE A 7 3.90 0.21 0.39
C PHE A 7 4.04 0.18 1.91
N SER A 8 4.01 1.36 2.53
CA SER A 8 4.16 1.50 3.98
C SER A 8 2.83 1.88 4.62
N LEU A 9 2.38 1.11 5.61
CA LEU A 9 1.31 1.56 6.49
C LEU A 9 1.83 2.64 7.47
N PRO A 10 0.96 3.47 8.06
CA PRO A 10 1.35 4.45 9.06
C PRO A 10 2.25 3.84 10.15
N GLY A 11 3.30 4.56 10.53
CA GLY A 11 4.31 4.11 11.49
C GLY A 11 5.40 3.18 10.94
N ASN A 12 5.36 2.78 9.67
CA ASN A 12 6.31 1.79 9.11
C ASN A 12 7.29 2.36 8.08
N LYS A 13 7.35 3.69 7.91
CA LYS A 13 8.14 4.33 6.84
C LYS A 13 9.62 3.98 6.91
N GLU A 14 10.22 4.02 8.09
CA GLU A 14 11.65 3.71 8.29
C GLU A 14 11.96 2.25 7.95
N LEU A 15 11.13 1.31 8.42
CA LEU A 15 11.28 -0.11 8.10
C LEU A 15 11.13 -0.36 6.60
N THR A 16 10.14 0.27 5.95
CA THR A 16 9.96 0.18 4.50
C THR A 16 11.18 0.73 3.75
N GLN A 17 11.76 1.84 4.22
CA GLN A 17 12.97 2.41 3.62
C GLN A 17 14.18 1.49 3.77
N ALA A 18 14.38 0.89 4.94
CA ALA A 18 15.44 -0.07 5.17
C ALA A 18 15.32 -1.30 4.25
N LEU A 19 14.09 -1.81 4.07
CA LEU A 19 13.81 -2.92 3.15
C LEU A 19 14.05 -2.53 1.69
N SER A 20 13.59 -1.34 1.29
CA SER A 20 13.81 -0.80 -0.06
C SER A 20 15.29 -0.72 -0.38
N ASN A 21 16.10 -0.15 0.52
CA ASN A 21 17.54 -0.02 0.33
C ASN A 21 18.25 -1.39 0.26
N LYS A 22 17.84 -2.34 1.12
CA LYS A 22 18.50 -3.65 1.22
C LYS A 22 18.14 -4.59 0.06
N LEU A 23 16.92 -4.48 -0.46
CA LEU A 23 16.39 -5.36 -1.50
C LEU A 23 16.35 -4.68 -2.89
N SER A 24 16.74 -3.40 -2.98
CA SER A 24 16.64 -2.57 -4.18
C SER A 24 15.22 -2.55 -4.77
N ILE A 25 14.21 -2.47 -3.91
CA ILE A 25 12.79 -2.47 -4.28
C ILE A 25 12.24 -1.04 -4.23
N GLU A 26 11.50 -0.64 -5.26
CA GLU A 26 10.82 0.67 -5.33
C GLU A 26 9.79 0.82 -4.19
N ILE A 27 9.70 2.00 -3.59
CA ILE A 27 8.61 2.36 -2.68
C ILE A 27 7.51 3.08 -3.48
N GLY A 28 6.31 2.52 -3.48
CA GLY A 28 5.14 3.11 -4.10
C GLY A 28 4.54 4.25 -3.28
N LYS A 29 3.84 5.14 -3.97
CA LYS A 29 3.08 6.24 -3.37
C LYS A 29 1.67 5.74 -3.06
N ALA A 30 1.29 5.82 -1.80
CA ALA A 30 -0.08 5.61 -1.35
C ALA A 30 -0.45 6.73 -0.37
N GLU A 31 -1.67 7.21 -0.49
CA GLU A 31 -2.29 8.09 0.49
C GLU A 31 -3.10 7.21 1.45
N ILE A 32 -2.82 7.35 2.74
CA ILE A 32 -3.48 6.62 3.81
C ILE A 32 -3.88 7.66 4.85
N HIS A 33 -5.18 7.83 5.03
CA HIS A 33 -5.77 8.80 5.95
C HIS A 33 -6.76 8.09 6.87
N THR A 34 -6.78 8.50 8.14
CA THR A 34 -7.75 8.03 9.12
C THR A 34 -8.56 9.22 9.57
N PHE A 35 -9.88 9.13 9.39
CA PHE A 35 -10.82 10.17 9.78
C PHE A 35 -11.11 10.13 11.30
N PRO A 36 -11.62 11.22 11.88
CA PRO A 36 -11.94 11.28 13.32
C PRO A 36 -13.00 10.26 13.79
N ASP A 37 -13.84 9.78 12.89
CA ASP A 37 -14.85 8.73 13.12
C ASP A 37 -14.27 7.30 13.04
N SER A 38 -12.94 7.18 12.92
CA SER A 38 -12.20 5.93 12.73
C SER A 38 -12.35 5.28 11.34
N GLU A 39 -12.97 5.96 10.38
CA GLU A 39 -12.94 5.52 8.99
C GLU A 39 -11.54 5.66 8.38
N SER A 40 -11.25 4.83 7.38
CA SER A 40 -9.94 4.78 6.73
C SER A 40 -10.08 4.99 5.23
N TYR A 41 -9.36 5.98 4.70
CA TYR A 41 -9.25 6.27 3.27
C TYR A 41 -7.89 5.82 2.75
N ILE A 42 -7.89 5.07 1.64
CA ILE A 42 -6.67 4.58 1.01
C ILE A 42 -6.76 4.76 -0.50
N ARG A 43 -5.71 5.39 -1.07
CA ARG A 43 -5.56 5.60 -2.50
C ARG A 43 -4.16 5.25 -2.96
N ILE A 44 -4.05 4.40 -3.98
CA ILE A 44 -2.77 4.03 -4.59
C ILE A 44 -2.45 4.99 -5.73
N ASN A 45 -1.30 5.67 -5.65
CA ASN A 45 -0.85 6.68 -6.61
C ASN A 45 0.36 6.17 -7.44
N SER A 46 0.58 4.86 -7.47
CA SER A 46 1.64 4.19 -8.23
C SER A 46 1.06 3.22 -9.24
N LYS A 47 1.70 3.11 -10.42
CA LYS A 47 1.36 2.07 -11.41
C LYS A 47 1.89 0.72 -10.93
N ILE A 48 0.98 -0.19 -10.58
CA ILE A 48 1.31 -1.51 -10.03
C ILE A 48 0.93 -2.70 -10.91
N LYS A 49 0.35 -2.44 -12.10
CA LYS A 49 -0.01 -3.50 -13.05
C LYS A 49 1.20 -4.38 -13.38
N ASN A 50 1.00 -5.70 -13.35
CA ASN A 50 2.04 -6.71 -13.57
C ASN A 50 3.24 -6.67 -12.59
N LYS A 51 3.15 -5.92 -11.47
CA LYS A 51 4.16 -5.88 -10.40
C LYS A 51 3.71 -6.73 -9.20
N LYS A 52 4.65 -7.27 -8.44
CA LYS A 52 4.37 -7.81 -7.11
C LYS A 52 4.32 -6.65 -6.11
N ALA A 53 3.18 -6.45 -5.44
CA ALA A 53 3.05 -5.41 -4.41
C ALA A 53 3.12 -6.02 -3.01
N PHE A 54 3.85 -5.36 -2.11
CA PHE A 54 3.97 -5.76 -0.71
C PHE A 54 3.56 -4.59 0.19
N SER A 55 2.77 -4.87 1.22
CA SER A 55 2.47 -3.92 2.29
C SER A 55 3.34 -4.23 3.50
N VAL A 56 3.99 -3.21 4.06
CA VAL A 56 4.85 -3.31 5.25
C VAL A 56 4.10 -2.73 6.45
N CYS A 57 3.88 -3.58 7.46
CA CYS A 57 3.26 -3.18 8.73
C CYS A 57 3.74 -4.00 9.93
N THR A 58 3.90 -3.34 11.07
CA THR A 58 3.99 -3.95 12.39
C THR A 58 2.59 -4.06 13.02
N LEU A 59 2.30 -5.19 13.67
CA LEU A 59 1.01 -5.49 14.30
C LEU A 59 0.97 -5.21 15.81
N ASP A 60 1.78 -4.27 16.30
CA ASP A 60 1.57 -3.69 17.63
C ASP A 60 0.22 -2.92 17.65
N GLN A 61 -0.60 -3.10 18.69
CA GLN A 61 -1.97 -2.52 18.76
C GLN A 61 -2.81 -2.76 17.48
N PRO A 62 -3.07 -4.02 17.11
CA PRO A 62 -3.50 -4.41 15.77
C PRO A 62 -4.89 -3.93 15.39
N ASN A 63 -5.80 -3.71 16.35
CA ASN A 63 -7.19 -3.33 16.07
C ASN A 63 -7.29 -2.08 15.18
N SER A 64 -6.47 -1.06 15.44
CA SER A 64 -6.41 0.17 14.64
C SER A 64 -5.79 -0.03 13.25
N LYS A 65 -5.08 -1.14 13.03
CA LYS A 65 -4.30 -1.43 11.81
C LYS A 65 -4.99 -2.43 10.89
N ILE A 66 -5.90 -3.27 11.42
CA ILE A 66 -6.59 -4.32 10.65
C ILE A 66 -7.39 -3.71 9.49
N LEU A 67 -8.22 -2.71 9.75
CA LEU A 67 -9.05 -2.10 8.70
C LEU A 67 -8.19 -1.42 7.62
N PRO A 68 -7.22 -0.54 7.94
CA PRO A 68 -6.28 -0.02 6.95
C PRO A 68 -5.54 -1.11 6.15
N LEU A 69 -5.11 -2.19 6.82
CA LEU A 69 -4.43 -3.31 6.17
C LEU A 69 -5.33 -4.03 5.16
N ILE A 70 -6.58 -4.33 5.52
CA ILE A 70 -7.54 -4.95 4.59
C ILE A 70 -7.82 -4.02 3.41
N LEU A 71 -8.03 -2.72 3.68
CA LEU A 71 -8.34 -1.75 2.64
C LEU A 71 -7.17 -1.53 1.68
N ILE A 72 -5.91 -1.51 2.15
CA ILE A 72 -4.76 -1.35 1.25
C ILE A 72 -4.59 -2.60 0.40
N LEU A 73 -4.72 -3.79 0.97
CA LEU A 73 -4.64 -5.05 0.22
C LEU A 73 -5.74 -5.13 -0.85
N LYS A 74 -6.97 -4.75 -0.52
CA LYS A 74 -8.09 -4.68 -1.47
C LYS A 74 -7.79 -3.70 -2.62
N ASN A 75 -7.32 -2.49 -2.30
CA ASN A 75 -6.98 -1.50 -3.32
C ASN A 75 -5.82 -1.95 -4.22
N LEU A 76 -4.82 -2.63 -3.66
CA LEU A 76 -3.73 -3.22 -4.43
C LEU A 76 -4.24 -4.30 -5.39
N MET A 77 -5.10 -5.22 -4.94
CA MET A 77 -5.69 -6.23 -5.83
C MET A 77 -6.49 -5.59 -6.97
N ASN A 78 -7.39 -4.66 -6.66
CA ASN A 78 -8.18 -3.96 -7.67
C ASN A 78 -7.29 -3.19 -8.67
N SER A 79 -6.22 -2.56 -8.20
CA SER A 79 -5.30 -1.80 -9.05
C SER A 79 -4.39 -2.68 -9.92
N MET A 80 -4.29 -3.99 -9.62
CA MET A 80 -3.65 -4.97 -10.51
C MET A 80 -4.61 -5.48 -11.60
N GLU A 81 -5.91 -5.58 -11.29
CA GLU A 81 -6.95 -6.06 -12.21
C GLU A 81 -7.46 -4.99 -13.17
N TYR A 82 -7.39 -3.70 -12.80
CA TYR A 82 -7.85 -2.61 -13.66
C TYR A 82 -7.02 -2.51 -14.96
N ASN A 83 -7.62 -2.94 -16.06
CA ASN A 83 -7.33 -2.42 -17.40
C ASN A 83 -7.79 -0.97 -17.47
N ASP A 84 -7.08 -0.14 -18.23
CA ASP A 84 -7.38 1.28 -18.45
C ASP A 84 -8.85 1.50 -18.88
N PHE A 85 -9.77 1.59 -17.92
CA PHE A 85 -11.05 2.25 -18.13
C PHE A 85 -10.80 3.72 -17.89
N ASN A 86 -10.57 4.41 -19.00
CA ASN A 86 -10.60 5.86 -19.10
C ASN A 86 -11.98 6.32 -18.57
N PRO A 87 -12.09 7.01 -17.42
CA PRO A 87 -13.34 7.64 -17.07
C PRO A 87 -13.48 8.88 -17.96
N ILE A 88 -14.58 8.92 -18.69
CA ILE A 88 -15.09 10.07 -19.45
C ILE A 88 -15.25 11.25 -18.49
#